data_AF-A0A5F0MHF7-F1
#
_entry.id   AF-A0A5F0MHF7-F1
#
_cell.length_a   1.000
_cell.length_b   1.000
_cell.length_c   1.000
_cell.angle_alpha   90.00
_cell.angle_beta   90.00
_cell.angle_gamma   90.00
#
_symmetry.space_group_name_H-M   'P 1'
#
loop_
_entity.id
_entity.type
_entity.pdbx_description
1 polymer ?
#
loop_
_entity_poly.entity_id
_entity_poly.type
_entity_poly.pdbx_seq_one_letter_code
_entity_poly.pdbx_strand_id
1 'polypeptide(L)' 'MSKNSFLTQIIFNYVMAAVFIWFTIDFVKSTGWGFFSILCVVIATNDFVRGTKMLQLFLKIKNHNKD' A
#
# COMPACT_ATOMS: atom_id res chain seq x y z
N MET A 1 -14.25 -7.76 15.15
CA MET A 1 -13.82 -6.85 14.07
C MET A 1 -14.33 -7.42 12.75
N SER A 2 -15.23 -6.72 12.05
CA SER A 2 -15.95 -7.27 10.88
C SER A 2 -14.97 -7.56 9.72
N LYS A 3 -15.16 -8.70 9.03
CA LYS A 3 -14.38 -9.13 7.85
C LYS A 3 -14.31 -8.04 6.76
N ASN A 4 -15.31 -7.17 6.69
CA ASN A 4 -15.37 -6.03 5.78
C ASN A 4 -14.36 -4.93 6.14
N SER A 5 -14.07 -4.74 7.43
CA SER A 5 -13.07 -3.76 7.89
C SER A 5 -11.65 -4.13 7.44
N PHE A 6 -11.36 -5.43 7.31
CA PHE A 6 -10.05 -5.91 6.86
C PHE A 6 -9.82 -5.66 5.37
N LEU A 7 -10.81 -5.94 4.53
CA LEU A 7 -10.73 -5.67 3.08
C LEU A 7 -10.67 -4.16 2.80
N THR A 8 -11.45 -3.35 3.51
CA THR A 8 -11.39 -1.88 3.38
C THR A 8 -10.01 -1.33 3.73
N GLN A 9 -9.34 -1.86 4.77
CA GLN A 9 -7.98 -1.46 5.11
C GLN A 9 -6.95 -1.81 4.03
N ILE A 10 -7.06 -3.01 3.43
CA ILE A 10 -6.17 -3.44 2.36
C ILE A 10 -6.33 -2.49 1.15
N ILE A 11 -7.57 -2.26 0.73
CA ILE A 11 -7.89 -1.37 -0.40
C ILE A 11 -7.37 0.04 -0.11
N PHE A 12 -7.59 0.55 1.11
CA PHE A 12 -7.12 1.87 1.50
C PHE A 12 -5.58 2.00 1.42
N ASN A 13 -4.83 0.99 1.88
CA ASN A 13 -3.36 1.00 1.75
C ASN A 13 -2.90 1.03 0.29
N TYR A 14 -3.56 0.29 -0.61
CA TYR A 14 -3.23 0.34 -2.03
C TYR A 14 -3.58 1.69 -2.69
N VAL A 15 -4.72 2.28 -2.31
CA VAL A 15 -5.11 3.61 -2.79
C VAL A 15 -4.12 4.67 -2.32
N MET A 16 -3.72 4.63 -1.04
CA MET A 16 -2.72 5.55 -0.50
C MET A 16 -1.36 5.40 -1.20
N ALA A 17 -0.91 4.16 -1.43
CA ALA A 17 0.31 3.92 -2.19
C ALA A 17 0.25 4.52 -3.61
N ALA A 18 -0.88 4.38 -4.31
CA ALA A 18 -1.05 4.96 -5.64
C ALA A 18 -1.01 6.50 -5.62
N VAL A 19 -1.64 7.13 -4.62
CA VAL A 19 -1.62 8.58 -4.43
C VAL A 19 -0.20 9.08 -4.18
N PHE A 20 0.57 8.42 -3.31
CA PHE A 20 1.96 8.80 -3.05
C PHE A 20 2.87 8.59 -4.27
N ILE A 21 2.64 7.56 -5.09
CA ILE A 21 3.35 7.37 -6.35
C ILE A 21 3.04 8.52 -7.33
N TRP A 22 1.76 8.91 -7.45
CA TRP A 22 1.38 10.05 -8.29
C TRP A 22 2.05 11.35 -7.84
N PHE A 23 2.04 11.65 -6.53
CA PHE A 23 2.76 12.80 -5.97
C PHE A 23 4.26 12.73 -6.25
N THR A 24 4.87 11.56 -6.12
CA THR A 24 6.29 11.37 -6.43
C THR A 24 6.57 11.72 -7.88
N ILE A 25 5.78 11.21 -8.82
CA ILE A 25 5.98 11.46 -10.26
C ILE A 25 5.85 12.96 -10.56
N ASP A 26 4.85 13.63 -9.99
CA ASP A 26 4.65 15.06 -10.17
C ASP A 26 5.81 15.89 -9.62
N PHE A 27 6.27 15.54 -8.41
CA PHE A 27 7.39 16.22 -7.75
C PHE A 27 8.71 15.98 -8.49
N VAL A 28 8.96 14.76 -8.95
CA VAL A 28 10.16 14.43 -9.75
C VAL A 28 10.15 15.17 -11.09
N LYS A 29 8.98 15.33 -11.72
CA LYS A 29 8.86 16.12 -12.96
C LYS A 29 9.15 17.60 -12.74
N SER A 30 8.68 18.17 -11.63
CA SER A 30 8.80 19.60 -11.35
C SER A 30 10.20 19.98 -10.81
N THR A 31 10.71 19.20 -9.86
CA THR A 31 11.89 19.56 -9.05
C THR A 31 13.03 18.55 -9.14
N GLY A 32 12.84 17.43 -9.85
CA GLY A 32 13.79 16.33 -9.91
C GLY A 32 13.73 15.40 -8.69
N TRP A 33 14.72 14.53 -8.58
CA TRP A 33 14.86 13.61 -7.44
C TRP A 33 15.33 14.38 -6.20
N GLY A 34 14.38 14.92 -5.44
CA GLY A 34 14.62 15.56 -4.15
C GLY A 34 14.31 14.66 -2.95
N PHE A 35 14.62 15.15 -1.75
CA PHE A 35 14.30 14.49 -0.47
C PHE A 35 12.83 14.08 -0.37
N PHE A 36 11.92 14.98 -0.76
CA PHE A 36 10.48 14.73 -0.68
C PHE A 36 10.01 13.60 -1.60
N SER A 37 10.50 13.54 -2.84
CA SER A 37 10.22 12.45 -3.78
C SER A 37 10.67 11.10 -3.21
N ILE A 38 11.88 11.03 -2.64
CA ILE A 38 12.40 9.80 -2.03
C ILE A 38 11.56 9.39 -0.82
N LEU A 39 11.17 10.34 0.03
CA LEU A 39 10.29 10.10 1.17
C LEU A 39 8.94 9.53 0.72
N CYS A 40 8.31 10.11 -0.31
CA CYS A 40 7.06 9.61 -0.87
C CYS A 40 7.18 8.20 -1.43
N VAL A 41 8.28 7.85 -2.12
CA VAL A 41 8.55 6.49 -2.59
C VAL A 41 8.67 5.50 -1.44
N VAL A 42 9.37 5.87 -0.37
CA VAL A 42 9.55 5.00 0.81
C VAL A 42 8.21 4.75 1.49
N ILE A 43 7.38 5.78 1.66
CA ILE A 43 6.03 5.67 2.24
C ILE A 43 5.16 4.77 1.34
N ALA A 44 5.10 5.05 0.03
CA ALA A 44 4.34 4.26 -0.92
C ALA A 44 4.74 2.77 -0.91
N THR A 45 6.04 2.51 -0.82
CA THR A 45 6.58 1.14 -0.73
C THR A 45 6.14 0.46 0.56
N ASN A 46 6.18 1.17 1.69
CA ASN A 46 5.75 0.63 2.98
C ASN A 46 4.25 0.27 2.95
N ASP A 47 3.40 1.15 2.43
CA ASP A 47 1.96 0.93 2.32
C ASP A 47 1.64 -0.25 1.39
N PHE A 48 2.36 -0.37 0.27
CA PHE A 48 2.26 -1.53 -0.62
C PHE A 48 2.67 -2.84 0.07
N VAL A 49 3.77 -2.84 0.82
CA VAL A 49 4.25 -4.01 1.59
C VAL A 49 3.26 -4.40 2.70
N ARG A 50 2.64 -3.41 3.36
CA ARG A 50 1.59 -3.67 4.36
C ARG A 50 0.34 -4.28 3.72
N GLY A 51 -0.11 -3.72 2.60
CA GLY A 51 -1.25 -4.25 1.83
C GLY A 51 -1.03 -5.68 1.34
N THR A 52 0.15 -5.96 0.78
CA THR A 52 0.54 -7.32 0.33
C THR A 52 0.64 -8.31 1.49
N LYS A 53 1.24 -7.95 2.63
CA LYS A 53 1.29 -8.82 3.83
C LYS A 53 -0.10 -9.15 4.37
N MET A 54 -0.99 -8.16 4.47
CA MET A 54 -2.37 -8.40 4.88
C MET A 54 -3.12 -9.32 3.91
N LEU A 55 -2.90 -9.14 2.60
CA LEU A 55 -3.47 -10.02 1.58
C LEU A 55 -2.96 -11.46 1.71
N GLN A 56 -1.66 -11.65 1.91
CA GLN A 56 -1.08 -12.99 2.15
C GLN A 56 -1.65 -13.65 3.40
N LEU A 57 -1.82 -12.89 4.49
CA LEU A 57 -2.46 -13.37 5.72
C LEU A 57 -3.90 -13.79 5.49
N PHE A 58 -4.67 -12.99 4.74
CA PHE A 58 -6.05 -13.31 4.36
C PHE A 58 -6.12 -14.59 3.52
N LEU A 59 -5.22 -14.77 2.55
CA LEU A 59 -5.14 -15.98 1.73
C LEU A 59 -4.74 -17.21 2.56
N LYS A 60 -3.78 -17.05 3.49
CA LYS A 60 -3.36 -18.13 4.39
C LYS A 60 -4.49 -18.60 5.30
N ILE A 61 -5.22 -17.67 5.92
CA ILE A 61 -6.40 -17.98 6.76
C ILE A 61 -7.50 -18.64 5.92
N LYS A 62 -7.74 -18.16 4.69
CA LYS A 62 -8.74 -18.74 3.78
C LYS A 62 -8.41 -20.18 3.34
N ASN A 63 -7.12 -20.52 3.22
CA ASN A 63 -6.69 -21.87 2.88
C ASN A 63 -6.69 -22.81 4.09
N HIS A 64 -6.34 -22.32 5.29
CA HIS A 64 -6.35 -23.13 6.51
C HIS A 64 -7.76 -23.44 7.05
N ASN A 65 -8.79 -22.74 6.56
CA ASN A 65 -10.21 -23.02 6.87
C ASN A 65 -10.88 -23.94 5.83
N LYS A 66 -10.10 -24.57 4.94
CA LYS A 66 -10.59 -25.56 3.97
C LYS A 66 -10.26 -27.01 4.32
N ASP A 67 -9.60 -27.24 5.45
CA ASP A 67 -9.32 -28.57 6.01
C ASP A 67 -10.25 -28.85 7.20
#